data_AF-A0A4P5VI09-F1
#
_entry.id   AF-A0A4P5VI09-F1
#
_cell.length_a   1.000
_cell.length_b   1.000
_cell.length_c   1.000
_cell.angle_alpha   90.00
_cell.angle_beta   90.00
_cell.angle_gamma   90.00
#
_symmetry.space_group_name_H-M   'P 1'
#
loop_
_entity.id
_entity.type
_entity.pdbx_description
1 polymer ?
#
loop_
_entity_poly.entity_id
_entity_poly.type
_entity_poly.pdbx_seq_one_letter_code
_entity_poly.pdbx_strand_id
1 'polypeptide(L)' 'MSLGFTSQLNDPDLDRVSAALLRAGQRARELAHQTGTGIAVQIDGELRILQGAELDRALEASDEDNA' A
#
# COMPACT_ATOMS: atom_id res chain seq x y z
N MET A 1 12.94 27.35 13.51
CA MET A 1 11.97 26.45 14.16
C MET A 1 10.70 26.47 13.33
N SER A 2 10.49 25.47 12.48
CA SER A 2 9.31 25.40 11.61
C SER A 2 8.13 24.91 12.44
N LEU A 3 7.07 25.71 12.50
CA LEU A 3 5.83 25.37 13.18
C LEU A 3 5.21 24.16 12.48
N GLY A 4 5.25 23.01 13.15
CA GLY A 4 4.58 21.80 12.68
C GLY A 4 3.10 22.05 12.54
N PHE A 5 2.58 21.91 11.33
CA PHE A 5 1.15 21.94 11.06
C PHE A 5 0.57 20.59 11.46
N THR A 6 0.17 20.44 12.73
CA THR A 6 -0.64 19.30 13.16
C THR A 6 -2.10 19.60 12.85
N SER A 7 -2.56 19.14 11.68
CA SER A 7 -4.00 19.06 11.41
C SER A 7 -4.60 17.98 12.32
N GLN A 8 -5.31 18.40 13.37
CA GLN A 8 -6.03 17.51 14.30
C GLN A 8 -7.48 17.24 13.86
N LEU A 9 -7.83 17.57 12.61
CA LEU A 9 -9.14 17.30 12.04
C LEU A 9 -9.06 16.01 11.23
N ASN A 10 -9.87 15.02 11.59
CA ASN A 10 -10.17 13.87 10.73
C ASN A 10 -10.65 14.44 9.39
N ASP A 11 -9.78 14.40 8.39
CA ASP A 11 -10.09 14.83 7.05
C ASP A 11 -10.84 13.68 6.37
N PRO A 12 -12.17 13.81 6.17
CA PRO A 12 -12.96 12.74 5.58
C PRO A 12 -12.52 12.40 4.15
N ASP A 13 -11.82 13.31 3.46
CA ASP A 13 -11.27 13.03 2.15
C ASP A 13 -10.00 12.17 2.27
N LEU A 14 -9.16 12.39 3.29
CA LEU A 14 -8.02 11.50 3.56
C LEU A 14 -8.47 10.09 3.96
N ASP A 15 -9.52 9.95 4.78
CA ASP A 15 -10.08 8.64 5.15
C ASP A 15 -10.57 7.86 3.92
N ARG A 16 -11.21 8.56 2.97
CA ARG A 16 -11.70 7.97 1.71
C ARG A 16 -10.56 7.59 0.77
N VAL A 17 -9.48 8.37 0.75
CA VAL A 17 -8.30 8.13 -0.09
C VAL A 17 -7.60 6.84 0.33
N SER A 18 -7.40 6.62 1.63
CA SER A 18 -6.77 5.39 2.14
C SER A 18 -7.57 4.15 1.73
N ALA A 19 -8.89 4.18 1.90
CA ALA A 19 -9.76 3.08 1.47
C ALA A 19 -9.75 2.85 -0.04
N ALA A 20 -9.67 3.93 -0.85
CA ALA A 20 -9.55 3.82 -2.30
C ALA A 20 -8.21 3.23 -2.73
N LEU A 21 -7.12 3.61 -2.07
CA LEU A 21 -5.78 3.11 -2.33
C LEU A 21 -5.68 1.61 -2.03
N LEU A 22 -6.24 1.15 -0.90
CA LEU A 22 -6.28 -0.27 -0.55
C LEU A 22 -7.02 -1.09 -1.62
N ARG A 23 -8.19 -0.61 -2.08
CA ARG A 23 -8.93 -1.28 -3.16
C ARG A 23 -8.15 -1.32 -4.47
N ALA A 24 -7.46 -0.24 -4.82
CA ALA A 24 -6.62 -0.17 -6.02
C ALA A 24 -5.46 -1.18 -5.94
N GLY A 25 -4.79 -1.27 -4.79
CA GLY A 25 -3.73 -2.25 -4.55
C GLY A 25 -4.22 -3.69 -4.65
N GLN A 26 -5.36 -4.00 -4.02
CA GLN A 26 -5.96 -5.33 -4.09
C GLN A 26 -6.30 -5.71 -5.54
N ARG A 27 -6.86 -4.79 -6.32
CA ARG A 27 -7.19 -5.02 -7.73
C ARG A 27 -5.94 -5.20 -8.59
N ALA A 28 -4.89 -4.42 -8.36
CA ALA A 28 -3.61 -4.56 -9.06
C ALA A 28 -3.00 -5.95 -8.81
N ARG A 29 -3.11 -6.49 -7.59
CA ARG A 29 -2.68 -7.84 -7.23
C ARG A 29 -3.47 -8.93 -7.95
N GLU A 30 -4.79 -8.83 -7.95
CA GLU A 30 -5.64 -9.78 -8.70
C GLU A 30 -5.24 -9.84 -10.17
N LEU A 31 -5.03 -8.67 -10.79
CA LEU A 31 -4.57 -8.58 -12.17
C LEU A 31 -3.19 -9.22 -12.33
N ALA A 32 -2.22 -8.84 -11.50
CA ALA A 32 -0.87 -9.39 -11.51
C ALA A 32 -0.85 -10.93 -11.40
N HIS A 33 -1.71 -11.50 -10.56
CA HIS A 33 -1.86 -12.94 -10.42
C HIS A 33 -2.45 -13.58 -11.68
N GLN A 34 -3.49 -12.97 -12.27
CA GLN A 34 -4.15 -13.48 -13.47
C GLN A 34 -3.27 -13.40 -14.73
N THR A 35 -2.46 -12.35 -14.84
CA THR A 35 -1.62 -12.10 -16.03
C THR A 35 -0.19 -12.59 -15.88
N GLY A 36 0.19 -13.03 -14.68
CA GLY A 36 1.58 -13.39 -14.36
C GLY A 36 2.54 -12.19 -14.44
N THR A 37 2.06 -10.97 -14.23
CA THR A 37 2.87 -9.74 -14.24
C THR A 37 3.27 -9.32 -12.83
N GLY A 38 4.38 -8.58 -12.69
CA GLY A 38 4.78 -7.97 -11.42
C GLY A 38 4.09 -6.62 -11.15
N ILE A 39 4.11 -6.18 -9.89
CA ILE A 39 3.66 -4.85 -9.46
C ILE A 39 4.85 -4.04 -9.01
N ALA A 40 4.98 -2.82 -9.53
CA ALA A 40 5.95 -1.86 -9.04
C ALA A 40 5.41 -1.15 -7.80
N VAL A 41 6.14 -1.23 -6.68
CA VAL A 41 5.83 -0.58 -5.41
C VAL A 41 7.06 0.16 -4.90
N GLN A 42 6.85 1.25 -4.17
CA GLN A 42 7.94 1.93 -3.49
C GLN A 42 8.00 1.48 -2.03
N ILE A 43 9.13 0.91 -1.61
CA ILE A 43 9.39 0.44 -0.24
C ILE A 43 10.69 1.09 0.20
N ASP A 44 10.68 1.78 1.35
CA ASP A 44 11.85 2.48 1.89
C ASP A 44 12.50 3.47 0.90
N GLY A 45 11.69 4.09 0.03
CA GLY A 45 12.13 5.01 -1.00
C GLY A 45 12.64 4.35 -2.29
N GLU A 46 12.80 3.02 -2.31
CA GLU A 46 13.25 2.27 -3.48
C GLU A 46 12.09 1.71 -4.28
N LEU A 47 12.14 1.85 -5.61
CA LEU A 47 11.19 1.22 -6.52
C LEU A 47 11.53 -0.27 -6.67
N ARG A 48 10.62 -1.14 -6.26
CA ARG A 48 10.76 -2.60 -6.32
C ARG A 48 9.63 -3.19 -7.13
N ILE A 49 9.92 -4.22 -7.92
CA ILE A 49 8.91 -4.99 -8.65
C ILE A 49 8.69 -6.29 -7.89
N LEU A 50 7.48 -6.51 -7.38
CA LEU A 50 7.08 -7.72 -6.67
C LEU A 50 6.27 -8.63 -7.58
N GLN A 51 6.50 -9.94 -7.54
CA GLN A 51 5.77 -10.91 -8.35
C GLN A 51 5.61 -12.25 -7.61
N GLY A 52 4.50 -12.96 -7.87
CA GLY A 52 4.25 -14.29 -7.32
C GLY A 52 4.34 -14.33 -5.79
N ALA A 53 5.08 -15.29 -5.25
CA ALA A 53 5.19 -15.51 -3.80
C ALA A 53 5.77 -14.30 -3.03
N GLU A 54 6.57 -13.44 -3.67
CA GLU A 54 7.10 -12.22 -3.05
C GLU A 54 6.01 -11.16 -2.85
N LEU A 55 5.07 -11.08 -3.78
CA LEU A 55 3.89 -10.22 -3.68
C LEU A 55 2.93 -10.73 -2.60
N ASP A 56 2.85 -12.04 -2.41
CA ASP A 56 1.96 -12.66 -1.42
C ASP A 56 2.49 -12.51 0.01
N ARG A 57 3.79 -12.70 0.25
CA ARG A 57 4.41 -12.53 1.59
C ARG A 57 4.42 -11.10 2.11
N ALA A 58 4.44 -10.10 1.22
CA ALA A 58 4.39 -8.70 1.64
C ALA A 58 3.11 -8.37 2.43
N LEU A 59 2.05 -9.16 2.25
CA LEU A 59 0.80 -9.04 3.00
C LEU A 59 0.94 -9.57 4.43
N GLU A 60 1.57 -10.74 4.60
CA GLU A 60 1.71 -11.42 5.89
C GLU A 60 2.53 -10.60 6.89
N ALA A 61 3.56 -9.91 6.41
CA ALA A 61 4.37 -9.00 7.23
C ALA A 61 3.61 -7.74 7.69
N SER A 62 2.55 -7.35 6.96
CA SER A 62 1.75 -6.17 7.30
C SER A 62 0.71 -6.44 8.40
N ASP A 63 0.33 -7.71 8.58
CA ASP A 63 -0.65 -8.14 9.58
C ASP A 63 -0.02 -8.40 10.96
N GLU A 64 1.28 -8.71 11.04
CA GLU A 64 2.01 -8.93 12.32
C GLU A 64 2.37 -7.63 13.05
N ASP A 65 2.56 -6.50 12.35
CA ASP A 65 2.89 -5.20 12.97
C ASP A 65 1.67 -4.50 13.61
N ASN A 66 0.46 -5.06 13.49
CA ASN A 66 -0.79 -4.55 14.06
C ASN A 66 -1.41 -5.46 15.14
N ALA A 67 -0.65 -6.45 15.66
CA ALA A 67 -1.11 -7.38 16.70
C ALA A 67 -0.58 -7.03 18.11
#